data_AF-A0A961J054-F1
#
_entry.id   AF-A0A961J054-F1
#
_cell.length_a   1.000
_cell.length_b   1.000
_cell.length_c   1.000
_cell.angle_alpha   90.00
_cell.angle_beta   90.00
_cell.angle_gamma   90.00
#
_symmetry.space_group_name_H-M   'P 1'
#
loop_
_entity.id
_entity.type
_entity.pdbx_description
1 polymer ?
#
loop_
_entity_poly.entity_id
_entity_poly.type
_entity_poly.pdbx_seq_one_letter_code
_entity_poly.pdbx_strand_id
1 'polypeptide(L)'
;MQTRGRYHSRLARTQDDVEAAQRLRHLAFHGQDGLDADRFDSECDHLLVEEVGSGALVCCLRMMPLAGGSEIGRSYAAQHY
;
A
#
# COMPACT_ATOMS: atom_id res chain seq x y z
N MET A 1 -0.05 15.01 -1.78
CA MET A 1 0.06 14.45 -3.15
C MET A 1 1.29 15.08 -3.76
N GLN A 2 2.20 14.28 -4.34
CA GLN A 2 3.40 14.78 -4.99
C GLN A 2 3.45 14.25 -6.42
N THR A 3 3.70 15.12 -7.39
CA THR A 3 3.71 14.76 -8.82
C THR A 3 5.13 14.86 -9.36
N ARG A 4 5.56 13.84 -10.13
CA ARG A 4 6.84 13.86 -10.84
C ARG A 4 6.68 13.22 -12.21
N GLY A 5 6.72 14.05 -13.25
CA GLY A 5 6.48 13.60 -14.61
C GLY A 5 5.06 13.04 -14.76
N ARG A 6 4.95 11.79 -15.24
CA ARG A 6 3.67 11.12 -15.53
C ARG A 6 2.97 10.53 -14.31
N TYR A 7 3.57 10.59 -13.13
CA TYR A 7 3.05 9.92 -11.95
C TYR A 7 2.81 10.90 -10.81
N HIS A 8 1.75 10.67 -10.03
CA HIS A 8 1.59 11.28 -8.72
C HIS A 8 1.48 10.23 -7.63
N SER A 9 2.01 10.57 -6.45
CA SER A 9 1.92 9.76 -5.25
C SER A 9 1.08 10.43 -4.17
N ARG A 10 0.30 9.64 -3.45
CA ARG A 10 -0.54 10.09 -2.34
C ARG A 10 -0.69 8.98 -1.30
N LEU A 11 -0.97 9.35 -0.06
CA LEU A 11 -1.41 8.39 0.95
C LEU A 11 -2.88 8.04 0.71
N ALA A 12 -3.24 6.78 0.95
CA ALA A 12 -4.63 6.35 1.07
C ALA A 12 -5.32 7.13 2.20
N ARG A 13 -6.60 7.46 1.98
CA ARG A 13 -7.43 8.20 2.94
C ARG A 13 -8.77 7.53 3.20
N THR A 14 -9.15 6.59 2.35
CA THR A 14 -10.46 5.95 2.36
C THR A 14 -10.31 4.43 2.33
N GLN A 15 -11.39 3.73 2.66
CA GLN A 15 -11.42 2.26 2.53
C GLN A 15 -11.26 1.84 1.06
N ASP A 16 -11.84 2.61 0.13
CA ASP A 16 -11.74 2.35 -1.32
C ASP A 16 -10.29 2.45 -1.81
N ASP A 17 -9.50 3.38 -1.26
CA ASP A 17 -8.07 3.49 -1.54
C ASP A 17 -7.29 2.23 -1.11
N VAL A 18 -7.62 1.71 0.09
CA VAL A 18 -7.01 0.49 0.62
C VAL A 18 -7.45 -0.71 -0.21
N GLU A 19 -8.73 -0.80 -0.58
CA GLU A 19 -9.23 -1.88 -1.45
C GLU A 19 -8.55 -1.85 -2.82
N ALA A 20 -8.34 -0.67 -3.42
CA ALA A 20 -7.60 -0.55 -4.68
C ALA A 20 -6.16 -1.08 -4.56
N ALA A 21 -5.48 -0.81 -3.45
CA ALA A 21 -4.16 -1.38 -3.17
C ALA A 21 -4.21 -2.90 -2.96
N GLN A 22 -5.23 -3.43 -2.27
CA GLN A 22 -5.46 -4.86 -2.08
C GLN A 22 -5.69 -5.58 -3.42
N ARG A 23 -6.48 -4.98 -4.32
CA ARG A 23 -6.71 -5.48 -5.68
C ARG A 23 -5.43 -5.49 -6.50
N LEU A 24 -4.66 -4.39 -6.47
CA LEU A 24 -3.41 -4.29 -7.20
C LEU A 24 -2.36 -5.31 -6.71
N ARG A 25 -2.23 -5.49 -5.39
CA ARG A 25 -1.36 -6.54 -4.82
C ARG A 25 -1.80 -7.93 -5.25
N HIS A 26 -3.09 -8.24 -5.17
CA HIS A 26 -3.61 -9.54 -5.58
C HIS A 26 -3.30 -9.81 -7.05
N LEU A 27 -3.55 -8.83 -7.92
CA LEU A 27 -3.23 -8.92 -9.33
C LEU A 27 -1.73 -9.14 -9.57
N ALA A 28 -0.87 -8.41 -8.85
CA ALA A 28 0.59 -8.52 -9.00
C ALA A 28 1.15 -9.87 -8.52
N PHE A 29 0.63 -10.43 -7.43
CA PHE A 29 1.13 -11.67 -6.84
C PHE A 29 0.45 -12.94 -7.38
N HIS A 30 -0.80 -12.84 -7.85
CA HIS A 30 -1.60 -13.99 -8.29
C HIS A 30 -2.05 -13.93 -9.75
N GLY A 31 -1.93 -12.78 -10.43
CA GLY A 31 -2.23 -12.65 -11.86
C GLY A 31 -3.72 -12.67 -12.23
N GLN A 32 -4.62 -12.51 -11.25
CA GLN A 32 -6.07 -12.53 -11.43
C GLN A 32 -6.76 -11.50 -10.53
N ASP A 33 -8.06 -11.30 -10.73
CA ASP A 33 -8.86 -10.44 -9.86
C ASP A 33 -9.08 -11.07 -8.49
N GLY A 34 -8.96 -10.26 -7.43
CA GLY A 34 -9.17 -10.68 -6.05
C GLY A 34 -8.70 -9.59 -5.08
N LEU A 35 -8.61 -9.94 -3.80
CA LEU A 35 -8.12 -9.05 -2.74
C LEU A 35 -6.99 -9.74 -1.98
N ASP A 36 -5.83 -9.08 -1.91
CA ASP A 36 -4.75 -9.41 -0.98
C ASP A 36 -4.94 -8.53 0.26
N ALA A 37 -5.71 -9.03 1.23
CA ALA A 37 -6.10 -8.30 2.43
C ALA A 37 -5.61 -9.04 3.69
N ASP A 38 -4.99 -8.31 4.61
CA ASP A 38 -4.51 -8.85 5.87
C ASP A 38 -4.64 -7.84 7.02
N ARG A 39 -4.32 -8.27 8.26
CA ARG A 39 -4.41 -7.40 9.44
C ARG A 39 -3.55 -6.15 9.36
N PHE A 40 -2.42 -6.20 8.64
CA PHE A 40 -1.47 -5.10 8.56
C PHE A 40 -2.01 -3.94 7.72
N ASP A 41 -3.04 -4.16 6.91
CA ASP A 41 -3.68 -3.09 6.15
C ASP A 41 -4.24 -1.99 7.07
N SER A 42 -4.68 -2.35 8.27
CA SER A 42 -5.15 -1.41 9.29
C SER A 42 -4.04 -0.74 10.10
N GLU A 43 -2.83 -1.31 10.08
CA GLU A 43 -1.68 -0.84 10.85
C GLU A 43 -0.65 -0.05 10.00
N CYS A 44 -0.76 -0.14 8.67
CA CYS A 44 0.14 0.54 7.75
C CYS A 44 -0.51 1.78 7.12
N ASP A 45 0.31 2.79 6.88
CA ASP A 45 0.02 3.78 5.86
C ASP A 45 0.21 3.17 4.47
N HIS A 46 -0.67 3.47 3.53
CA HIS A 46 -0.58 3.00 2.15
C HIS A 46 -0.20 4.16 1.24
N LEU A 47 0.96 4.07 0.59
CA LEU A 47 1.33 4.97 -0.49
C LEU A 47 0.80 4.40 -1.81
N LEU A 48 0.01 5.21 -2.51
CA LEU A 48 -0.53 4.94 -3.83
C LEU A 48 0.21 5.77 -4.87
N VAL A 49 0.54 5.17 -6.00
CA VAL A 49 1.11 5.85 -7.17
C VAL A 49 0.21 5.64 -8.36
N GLU A 50 -0.28 6.74 -8.92
CA GLU A 50 -1.21 6.75 -10.03
C GLU A 50 -0.55 7.41 -11.25
N GLU A 51 -0.89 6.92 -12.44
CA GLU A 51 -0.50 7.54 -13.70
C GLU A 51 -1.48 8.67 -14.04
N VAL A 52 -0.95 9.87 -14.26
CA VAL A 52 -1.75 11.11 -14.30
C VAL A 52 -2.71 11.14 -15.50
N GLY A 53 -2.34 10.52 -16.62
CA GLY A 53 -3.13 10.56 -17.86
C GLY A 53 -4.38 9.69 -17.82
N SER A 54 -4.24 8.49 -17.27
CA SER A 54 -5.29 7.47 -17.18
C SER A 54 -5.99 7.44 -15.82
N GLY A 55 -5.37 7.98 -14.77
CA GLY A 55 -5.80 7.79 -13.39
C GLY A 55 -5.57 6.38 -12.85
N ALA A 56 -4.90 5.51 -13.61
CA ALA A 56 -4.68 4.13 -13.20
C ALA A 56 -3.73 4.07 -12.00
N LEU A 57 -4.10 3.29 -10.98
CA LEU A 57 -3.19 2.92 -9.90
C LEU A 57 -2.16 1.92 -10.45
N VAL A 58 -0.89 2.34 -10.48
CA VAL A 58 0.21 1.57 -11.10
C VAL A 58 1.17 0.98 -10.09
N CYS A 59 1.15 1.45 -8.84
CA CYS A 59 1.96 0.90 -7.75
C CYS A 59 1.33 1.23 -6.39
N CYS A 60 1.54 0.34 -5.42
CA CYS A 60 1.19 0.57 -4.02
C CYS A 60 2.30 0.05 -3.09
N LEU A 61 2.46 0.71 -1.95
CA LEU A 61 3.47 0.42 -0.93
C LEU A 61 2.83 0.55 0.45
N ARG A 62 3.11 -0.39 1.36
CA ARG A 62 2.75 -0.28 2.78
C ARG A 62 3.94 0.21 3.60
N MET A 63 3.69 1.17 4.47
CA MET A 63 4.67 1.68 5.43
C MET A 63 4.06 1.57 6.82
N MET A 64 4.70 0.81 7.70
CA MET A 64 4.31 0.75 9.10
C MET A 64 5.13 1.80 9.87
N PRO A 65 4.53 2.90 10.33
CA PRO A 65 5.23 3.85 11.19
C PRO A 65 5.48 3.19 12.55
N LEU A 66 6.74 3.15 12.98
CA LEU A 66 7.12 2.71 14.32
C LEU A 66 7.55 3.95 15.11
N ALA A 67 6.92 4.21 16.27
CA ALA A 67 7.27 5.36 17.10
C ALA A 67 8.58 5.14 17.88
N GLY A 68 9.05 3.89 18.01
CA GLY A 68 10.32 3.55 18.65
C GLY A 68 10.66 2.06 18.62
N GLY A 69 11.86 1.71 19.11
CA GLY A 69 12.39 0.34 19.06
C GLY A 69 11.57 -0.70 19.84
N SER A 70 10.73 -0.28 20.79
CA SER A 70 9.81 -1.16 21.51
C SER A 70 8.65 -1.68 20.64
N GLU A 71 8.38 -1.03 19.49
CA GLU A 71 7.31 -1.43 18.58
C GLU A 71 7.80 -2.30 17.41
N ILE A 72 9.11 -2.59 17.34
CA ILE A 72 9.70 -3.45 16.30
C ILE A 72 9.00 -4.81 16.22
N GLY A 73 8.55 -5.36 17.35
CA GLY A 73 7.81 -6.63 17.39
C GLY A 73 6.50 -6.64 16.60
N ARG A 74 5.94 -5.47 16.27
CA ARG A 74 4.74 -5.32 15.44
C ARG A 74 5.05 -5.36 13.94
N SER A 75 6.30 -5.15 13.56
CA SER A 75 6.74 -5.18 12.16
C SER A 75 6.77 -6.60 11.60
N TYR A 76 6.54 -6.73 10.29
CA TYR A 76 6.68 -8.00 9.57
C TYR A 76 8.09 -8.60 9.72
N ALA A 77 9.13 -7.76 9.76
CA ALA A 77 10.51 -8.22 9.91
C ALA A 77 10.73 -8.96 11.24
N ALA A 78 10.22 -8.46 12.36
CA ALA A 78 10.35 -9.12 13.66
C ALA A 78 9.57 -10.44 13.78
N GLN A 79 8.67 -10.75 12.84
CA GLN A 79 7.96 -12.03 12.80
C GLN A 79 8.76 -13.11 12.04
N HIS A 80 9.72 -12.71 11.20
CA HIS A 80 10.38 -13.63 10.27
C HIS A 80 11.92 -13.51 10.19
N TYR A 81 12.55 -12.54 10.87
CA TYR A 81 14.01 -12.34 10.94
C TYR A 81 14.48 -11.99 12.35
#